data_AF-A0A941J8S9-F1
#
_entry.id   AF-A0A941J8S9-F1
#
_cell.length_a   1.000
_cell.length_b   1.000
_cell.length_c   1.000
_cell.angle_alpha   90.00
_cell.angle_beta   90.00
_cell.angle_gamma   90.00
#
_symmetry.space_group_name_H-M   'P 1'
#
loop_
_entity.id
_entity.type
_entity.pdbx_description
1 polymer ?
#
loop_
_entity_poly.entity_id
_entity_poly.type
_entity_poly.pdbx_seq_one_letter_code
_entity_poly.pdbx_strand_id
1 'polypeptide(L)' 'MKKPAAIVILSAHWENEDQMISAVRKHEVIYDFAGFPEEIFQITYPARGCLELSDQF' A
#
# COMPACT_ATOMS: atom_id res chain seq x y z
N MET A 1 -0.40 19.19 18.97
CA MET A 1 -0.64 17.78 18.59
C MET A 1 0.61 17.27 17.87
N LYS A 2 1.05 16.02 18.12
CA LYS A 2 2.18 15.42 17.38
C LYS A 2 1.69 14.92 16.01
N LYS A 3 2.53 15.04 14.99
CA LYS A 3 2.27 14.46 13.67
C LYS A 3 2.31 12.93 13.77
N PRO A 4 1.35 12.19 13.19
CA PRO A 4 1.41 10.73 13.13
C PRO A 4 2.68 10.26 12.41
N ALA A 5 3.27 9.16 12.88
CA ALA A 5 4.44 8.55 12.25
C ALA A 5 4.08 7.79 10.96
N ALA A 6 2.88 7.21 10.90
CA ALA A 6 2.40 6.45 9.76
C ALA A 6 0.86 6.42 9.70
N ILE A 7 0.34 5.91 8.57
CA ILE A 7 -1.07 5.54 8.37
C ILE A 7 -1.08 4.03 8.14
N VAL A 8 -1.91 3.31 8.89
CA VAL A 8 -2.11 1.87 8.71
C VAL A 8 -3.36 1.65 7.85
N ILE A 9 -3.24 0.83 6.82
CA ILE A 9 -4.33 0.48 5.90
C ILE A 9 -4.58 -1.02 6.01
N LEU A 10 -5.81 -1.40 6.29
CA LEU A 10 -6.27 -2.79 6.20
C LEU A 10 -7.11 -2.90 4.93
N SER A 11 -6.72 -3.81 4.04
CA SER A 11 -7.42 -4.02 2.76
C SER A 11 -8.11 -5.38 2.78
N ALA A 12 -9.37 -5.40 2.35
CA ALA A 12 -10.10 -6.66 2.16
C ALA A 12 -9.54 -7.50 1.00
N HIS A 13 -8.81 -6.89 0.06
CA HIS A 13 -8.27 -7.55 -1.12
C HIS A 13 -6.78 -7.88 -1.02
N TRP A 14 -6.14 -7.56 0.11
CA TRP A 14 -4.77 -7.98 0.36
C TRP A 14 -4.81 -9.14 1.34
N GLU A 15 -4.81 -10.35 0.79
CA GLU A 15 -5.06 -11.58 1.52
C GLU A 15 -3.81 -12.47 1.56
N ASN A 16 -3.63 -13.16 2.68
CA ASN A 16 -2.62 -14.18 2.87
C ASN A 16 -3.14 -15.18 3.93
N GLU A 17 -2.65 -16.42 3.90
CA GLU A 17 -3.01 -17.44 4.90
C GLU A 17 -2.57 -17.00 6.31
N ASP A 18 -1.40 -16.37 6.41
CA ASP A 18 -0.88 -15.78 7.64
C ASP A 18 -1.11 -14.27 7.70
N GLN A 19 -1.22 -13.72 8.91
CA GLN A 19 -1.25 -12.27 9.08
C GLN A 19 0.11 -11.68 8.70
N MET A 20 0.12 -10.87 7.65
CA MET A 20 1.34 -10.24 7.14
C MET A 20 1.22 -8.72 7.09
N ILE A 21 2.38 -8.07 7.01
CA ILE A 21 2.52 -6.62 6.81
C ILE A 21 3.31 -6.38 5.53
N SER A 22 2.86 -5.45 4.70
CA SER A 22 3.64 -5.02 3.53
C SER A 22 4.88 -4.23 3.99
N ALA A 23 6.06 -4.68 3.59
CA ALA A 23 7.35 -4.08 3.94
C ALA A 23 8.18 -3.80 2.67
N VAL A 24 8.01 -2.61 2.11
CA VAL A 24 8.78 -2.13 0.95
C VAL A 24 9.19 -0.68 1.14
N ARG A 25 10.27 -0.23 0.48
CA ARG A 25 10.68 1.18 0.54
C ARG A 25 9.76 2.10 -0.26
N LYS A 26 9.17 1.57 -1.33
CA LYS A 26 8.28 2.28 -2.25
C LYS A 26 7.23 1.30 -2.73
N HIS A 27 5.96 1.67 -2.61
CA HIS A 27 4.86 0.88 -3.15
C HIS A 27 4.69 1.15 -4.64
N GLU A 28 4.28 0.11 -5.36
CA GLU A 28 3.84 0.19 -6.74
C GLU A 28 2.31 0.21 -6.81
N VAL A 29 1.78 0.77 -7.88
CA VAL A 29 0.33 0.74 -8.15
C VAL A 29 0.02 -0.53 -8.92
N ILE A 30 -0.94 -1.31 -8.43
CA ILE A 30 -1.50 -2.47 -9.10
C ILE A 30 -2.90 -2.10 -9.57
N TYR A 31 -3.17 -2.21 -10.87
CA TYR A 31 -4.50 -2.00 -11.44
C TYR A 31 -5.26 -3.33 -11.52
N ASP A 32 -5.84 -3.74 -10.39
CA ASP A 32 -6.60 -4.99 -10.30
C ASP A 32 -8.09 -4.80 -10.65
N PHE A 33 -8.34 -4.22 -11.83
CA PHE A 33 -9.69 -4.02 -12.38
C PHE A 33 -9.63 -3.80 -13.90
N ALA A 34 -10.77 -3.95 -14.58
CA ALA A 34 -10.89 -3.81 -16.02
C ALA A 34 -12.21 -3.11 -16.42
N GLY A 35 -12.29 -2.65 -17.68
CA GLY A 35 -13.49 -2.00 -18.24
C GLY A 35 -13.59 -0.49 -17.98
N PHE A 36 -12.51 0.13 -17.51
CA PHE A 36 -12.43 1.57 -17.24
C PHE A 36 -11.64 2.31 -18.32
N PRO A 37 -11.78 3.65 -18.42
CA PRO A 37 -11.00 4.47 -19.34
C PRO A 37 -9.48 4.38 -19.09
N GLU A 38 -8.68 4.61 -20.14
CA GLU A 38 -7.21 4.49 -20.10
C GLU A 38 -6.58 5.43 -19.06
N GLU A 39 -7.16 6.60 -18.86
CA GLU A 39 -6.66 7.65 -17.98
C GLU A 39 -6.48 7.16 -16.53
N ILE A 40 -7.33 6.23 -16.06
CA ILE A 40 -7.20 5.65 -14.72
C ILE A 40 -5.91 4.83 -14.59
N PHE A 41 -5.51 4.12 -15.66
CA PHE A 41 -4.30 3.30 -15.68
C PHE A 41 -3.01 4.14 -15.78
N GLN A 42 -3.13 5.46 -15.98
CA GLN A 42 -2.00 6.40 -15.99
C GLN A 42 -1.77 7.05 -14.62
N ILE A 43 -2.71 6.90 -13.67
CA ILE A 43 -2.61 7.53 -12.34
C ILE A 43 -1.66 6.71 -11.47
N THR A 44 -0.48 7.25 -11.17
CA THR A 44 0.48 6.61 -10.27
C THR A 44 0.55 7.35 -8.93
N TYR A 45 0.69 6.58 -7.84
CA TYR A 45 0.93 7.12 -6.50
C TYR A 45 2.10 6.38 -5.86
N PRO A 46 3.33 6.91 -5.94
CA PRO A 46 4.53 6.25 -5.41
C PRO A 46 4.59 6.42 -3.88
N ALA A 47 3.69 5.76 -3.16
CA ALA A 47 3.65 5.81 -1.70
C ALA A 47 4.99 5.34 -1.13
N ARG A 48 5.55 6.11 -0.20
CA ARG A 48 6.74 5.70 0.54
C ARG A 48 6.32 4.72 1.63
N GLY A 49 6.96 3.55 1.67
CA GLY A 49 6.83 2.67 2.82
C GLY A 49 7.82 3.04 3.93
N CYS A 50 7.77 2.32 5.05
CA CYS A 50 8.62 2.55 6.22
C CYS A 50 9.05 1.21 6.82
N LEU A 51 10.21 0.72 6.40
CA LEU A 51 10.74 -0.57 6.86
C LEU A 51 10.98 -0.57 8.37
N GLU A 52 11.45 0.55 8.92
CA GLU A 52 11.74 0.68 10.35
C GLU A 52 10.49 0.50 11.23
N LEU A 53 9.30 0.79 10.70
CA LEU A 53 8.04 0.57 11.39
C LEU A 53 7.49 -0.83 11.11
N SER A 54 7.61 -1.34 9.88
CA SER A 54 7.19 -2.69 9.54
C SER A 54 7.94 -3.76 10.33
N ASP A 55 9.24 -3.59 10.59
CA ASP A 55 10.09 -4.53 11.33
C ASP A 55 9.77 -4.62 12.84
N GLN A 56 8.83 -3.82 13.35
CA GLN A 56 8.44 -3.82 14.78
C GLN A 56 7.28 -4.77 15.10
N PHE A 57 6.70 -5.42 14.09
CA PHE A 57 5.52 -6.27 14.18
C PHE A 57 5.78 -7.60 13.51
#